data_AF-A4FL95-F1
#
_entry.id   AF-A4FL95-F1
#
_cell.length_a   1.000
_cell.length_b   1.000
_cell.length_c   1.000
_cell.angle_alpha   90.00
_cell.angle_beta   90.00
_cell.angle_gamma   90.00
#
_symmetry.space_group_name_H-M   'P 1'
#
loop_
_entity.id
_entity.type
_entity.pdbx_description
1 polymer ?
#
loop_
_entity_poly.entity_id
_entity_poly.type
_entity_poly.pdbx_seq_one_letter_code
_entity_poly.pdbx_strand_id
1 'polypeptide(L)'
;MTKPSEQPSVPLHAVTGDAALAVEVVAETLRPGALELPVRWAHVSELQDPAPYLLGEELLLTAGVNLPSEQQQIDRYVQRLLAAGVSALGFGVTPPMHEALPDPLREACVRHGLPLLVIPPRTPFLAISRAVAVAISDAAQRERSRVAEAREALTRSAGEGLGALARRLRCWVALVGADDAPVATSPPRAHRCRPNWRRCSPGCGRARGCAARPASWPTAPSPSRSRCTRRPPRRSCSWSGAGSGSTPPSAPSSRWARRCWA
;
A
#
# COMPACT_ATOMS: atom_id res chain seq x y z
N MET A 1 30.92 -1.11 4.48
CA MET A 1 29.66 -1.16 5.25
C MET A 1 28.52 -1.15 4.25
N THR A 2 27.98 -2.33 3.96
CA THR A 2 26.95 -2.59 2.95
C THR A 2 25.63 -1.94 3.38
N LYS A 3 24.94 -1.23 2.48
CA LYS A 3 23.62 -0.61 2.77
C LYS A 3 22.64 -1.67 3.31
N PRO A 4 21.98 -1.49 4.47
CA PRO A 4 20.96 -2.42 4.96
C PRO A 4 19.59 -2.23 4.28
N SER A 5 19.53 -1.84 3.01
CA SER A 5 18.31 -1.26 2.40
C SER A 5 17.45 -2.19 1.53
N GLU A 6 17.59 -3.52 1.62
CA GLU A 6 16.86 -4.43 0.71
C GLU A 6 15.64 -5.14 1.35
N GLN A 7 15.45 -5.03 2.66
CA GLN A 7 14.28 -5.65 3.27
C GLN A 7 13.02 -4.77 3.07
N PRO A 8 11.86 -5.37 2.75
CA PRO A 8 10.60 -4.63 2.70
C PRO A 8 10.22 -4.14 4.10
N SER A 9 9.71 -2.92 4.19
CA SER A 9 9.10 -2.35 5.40
C SER A 9 7.65 -1.98 5.13
N VAL A 10 6.89 -1.79 6.20
CA VAL A 10 5.52 -1.27 6.14
C VAL A 10 5.40 -0.01 6.99
N PRO A 11 4.55 0.95 6.65
CA PRO A 11 4.33 2.11 7.52
C PRO A 11 3.71 1.67 8.86
N LEU A 12 3.99 2.40 9.93
CA LEU A 12 3.48 2.11 11.28
C LEU A 12 1.95 1.99 11.32
N HIS A 13 1.22 2.75 10.48
CA HIS A 13 -0.23 2.65 10.37
C HIS A 13 -0.74 1.26 9.95
N ALA A 14 0.09 0.44 9.30
CA ALA A 14 -0.26 -0.93 8.95
C ALA A 14 -0.47 -1.81 10.19
N VAL A 15 0.19 -1.48 11.31
CA VAL A 15 0.04 -2.16 12.59
C VAL A 15 -1.07 -1.52 13.42
N THR A 16 -1.06 -0.19 13.54
CA THR A 16 -2.05 0.52 14.38
C THR A 16 -3.46 0.51 13.78
N GLY A 17 -3.58 0.26 12.47
CA GLY A 17 -4.86 0.10 11.78
C GLY A 17 -5.48 -1.29 11.92
N ASP A 18 -4.77 -2.28 12.45
CA ASP A 18 -5.31 -3.62 12.67
C ASP A 18 -6.17 -3.66 13.95
N ALA A 19 -7.48 -3.58 13.75
CA ALA A 19 -8.46 -3.63 14.84
C ALA A 19 -8.37 -4.92 15.68
N ALA A 20 -7.85 -6.03 15.14
CA ALA A 20 -7.70 -7.28 15.88
C ALA A 20 -6.61 -7.19 16.95
N LEU A 21 -5.59 -6.35 16.74
CA LEU A 21 -4.53 -6.12 17.74
C LEU A 21 -5.02 -5.19 18.87
N ALA A 22 -6.03 -4.36 18.59
CA ALA A 22 -6.59 -3.37 19.52
C ALA A 22 -5.52 -2.52 20.21
N VAL A 23 -4.48 -2.18 19.46
CA VAL A 23 -3.38 -1.32 19.92
C VAL A 23 -3.87 0.12 19.95
N GLU A 24 -3.66 0.78 21.08
CA GLU A 24 -3.99 2.19 21.24
C GLU A 24 -2.76 3.05 20.99
N VAL A 25 -2.91 4.10 20.18
CA VAL A 25 -1.83 5.05 19.94
C VAL A 25 -1.92 6.19 20.94
N VAL A 26 -0.81 6.48 21.63
CA VAL A 26 -0.75 7.65 22.51
C VAL A 26 -0.58 8.90 21.65
N ALA A 27 -1.69 9.54 21.31
CA ALA A 27 -1.77 10.62 20.32
C ALA A 27 -0.78 11.77 20.57
N GLU A 28 -0.53 12.12 21.84
CA GLU A 28 0.40 13.18 22.25
C GLU A 28 1.86 12.93 21.84
N THR A 29 2.22 11.67 21.58
CA THR A 29 3.57 11.29 21.14
C THR A 29 3.78 11.43 19.63
N LEU A 30 2.69 11.58 18.85
CA LEU A 30 2.75 11.60 17.41
C LEU A 30 3.22 12.96 16.88
N ARG A 31 4.29 12.94 16.11
CA ARG A 31 4.71 14.05 15.24
C ARG A 31 4.09 13.90 13.84
N PRO A 32 3.97 14.96 13.03
CA PRO A 32 3.52 14.83 11.64
C PRO A 32 4.31 13.78 10.87
N GLY A 33 3.62 12.82 10.24
CA GLY A 33 4.26 11.71 9.52
C GLY A 33 4.72 10.53 10.39
N ALA A 34 4.53 10.57 11.71
CA ALA A 34 4.92 9.47 12.61
C ALA A 34 4.30 8.12 12.22
N LEU A 35 3.07 8.12 11.72
CA LEU A 35 2.38 6.90 11.28
C LEU A 35 2.90 6.35 9.94
N GLU A 36 3.70 7.13 9.21
CA GLU A 36 4.36 6.73 7.97
C GLU A 36 5.79 6.20 8.22
N LEU A 37 6.26 6.21 9.47
CA LEU A 37 7.57 5.66 9.80
C LEU A 37 7.65 4.19 9.40
N PRO A 38 8.74 3.76 8.76
CA PRO A 38 8.88 2.40 8.30
C PRO A 38 9.08 1.44 9.47
N VAL A 39 8.40 0.30 9.42
CA VAL A 39 8.54 -0.81 10.36
C VAL A 39 9.03 -2.02 9.57
N ARG A 40 10.25 -2.46 9.86
CA ARG A 40 10.88 -3.66 9.28
C ARG A 40 10.67 -4.91 10.13
N TRP A 41 10.49 -4.71 11.43
CA TRP A 41 10.42 -5.82 12.37
C TRP A 41 9.74 -5.37 13.67
N ALA A 42 9.16 -6.32 14.40
CA ALA A 42 8.71 -6.10 15.76
C ALA A 42 9.38 -7.09 16.71
N HIS A 43 10.06 -6.58 17.72
CA HIS A 43 10.86 -7.37 18.64
C HIS A 43 10.52 -7.04 20.08
N VAL A 44 10.49 -8.06 20.94
CA VAL A 44 10.28 -7.90 22.38
C VAL A 44 11.63 -7.75 23.06
N SER A 45 11.82 -6.69 23.84
CA SER A 45 13.01 -6.54 24.67
C SER A 45 12.66 -6.02 26.05
N GLU A 46 13.28 -6.63 27.06
CA GLU A 46 13.22 -6.21 28.46
C GLU A 46 14.60 -5.75 28.95
N LEU A 47 15.51 -5.36 28.05
CA LEU A 47 16.81 -4.82 28.46
C LEU A 47 16.66 -3.36 28.91
N GLN A 48 17.41 -2.98 29.94
CA GLN A 48 17.54 -1.56 30.36
C GLN A 48 18.22 -0.69 29.29
N ASP A 49 18.99 -1.31 28.41
CA ASP A 49 19.58 -0.68 27.23
C ASP A 49 19.59 -1.66 26.04
N PRO A 50 18.52 -1.68 25.22
CA PRO A 50 18.48 -2.51 24.03
C PRO A 50 19.20 -1.88 22.84
N ALA A 51 19.54 -0.58 22.89
CA ALA A 51 20.05 0.18 21.75
C ALA A 51 21.25 -0.45 21.01
N PRO A 52 22.23 -1.09 21.69
CA PRO A 52 23.36 -1.73 21.00
C PRO A 52 22.98 -2.90 20.08
N TYR A 53 21.79 -3.48 20.23
CA TYR A 53 21.33 -4.65 19.49
C TYR A 53 20.31 -4.33 18.39
N LEU A 54 19.92 -3.06 18.29
CA LEU A 54 18.93 -2.60 17.30
C LEU A 54 19.62 -2.24 15.99
N LEU A 55 18.90 -2.47 14.90
CA LEU A 55 19.31 -2.19 13.53
C LEU A 55 18.54 -1.00 12.93
N GLY A 56 17.52 -0.51 13.62
CA GLY A 56 16.65 0.58 13.21
C GLY A 56 15.40 0.10 12.48
N GLU A 57 14.41 0.99 12.41
CA GLU A 57 13.10 0.75 11.83
C GLU A 57 12.31 -0.38 12.54
N GLU A 58 12.62 -0.67 13.81
CA GLU A 58 11.85 -1.63 14.61
C GLU A 58 10.66 -0.99 15.34
N LEU A 59 9.61 -1.78 15.51
CA LEU A 59 8.61 -1.61 16.57
C LEU A 59 9.11 -2.40 17.80
N LEU A 60 9.66 -1.70 18.78
CA LEU A 60 10.13 -2.34 20.01
C LEU A 60 8.95 -2.59 20.95
N LEU A 61 8.83 -3.80 21.49
CA LEU A 61 7.76 -4.21 22.40
C LEU A 61 8.34 -4.48 23.78
N THR A 62 7.69 -4.03 24.83
CA THR A 62 8.12 -4.27 26.22
C THR A 62 6.93 -4.36 27.16
N ALA A 63 7.01 -5.26 28.13
CA ALA A 63 6.12 -5.33 29.29
C ALA A 63 6.62 -4.46 30.45
N GLY A 64 7.76 -3.78 30.30
CA GLY A 64 8.34 -2.88 31.27
C GLY A 64 8.92 -3.58 32.50
N VAL A 65 9.38 -4.83 32.37
CA VAL A 65 9.87 -5.65 33.50
C VAL A 65 11.12 -5.03 34.12
N ASN A 66 12.06 -4.60 33.27
CA ASN A 66 13.28 -3.94 33.69
C ASN A 66 13.29 -2.46 33.29
N LEU A 67 12.11 -1.84 33.14
CA LEU A 67 12.04 -0.41 32.88
C LEU A 67 12.66 0.34 34.06
N PRO A 68 13.55 1.33 33.83
CA PRO A 68 14.09 2.14 34.91
C PRO A 68 12.98 2.81 35.72
N SER A 69 13.17 2.96 37.04
CA SER A 69 12.18 3.60 37.92
C SER A 69 12.36 5.13 38.00
N GLU A 70 13.57 5.63 37.76
CA GLU A 70 13.88 7.06 37.83
C GLU A 70 13.54 7.78 36.51
N GLN A 71 12.85 8.92 36.61
CA GLN A 71 12.45 9.75 35.47
C GLN A 71 13.60 10.04 34.49
N GLN A 72 14.78 10.38 35.01
CA GLN A 72 15.96 10.72 34.21
C GLN A 72 16.52 9.50 33.45
N GLN A 73 16.40 8.30 34.03
CA GLN A 73 16.83 7.06 33.39
C GLN A 73 15.85 6.63 32.29
N ILE A 74 14.54 6.83 32.51
CA ILE A 74 13.51 6.62 31.48
C ILE A 74 13.70 7.59 30.32
N ASP A 75 13.98 8.87 30.60
CA ASP A 75 14.26 9.85 29.55
C ASP A 75 15.47 9.43 28.69
N ARG A 76 16.57 9.01 29.33
CA ARG A 76 17.75 8.45 28.62
C ARG A 76 17.44 7.15 27.88
N TYR A 77 16.54 6.30 28.39
CA TYR A 77 16.10 5.11 27.70
C TYR A 77 15.40 5.47 26.38
N VAL A 78 14.42 6.36 26.40
CA VAL A 78 13.70 6.83 25.20
C VAL A 78 14.65 7.52 24.21
N GLN A 79 15.56 8.37 24.69
CA GLN A 79 16.58 9.00 23.84
C GLN A 79 17.45 7.98 23.10
N ARG A 80 17.89 6.92 23.79
CA ARG A 80 18.71 5.84 23.20
C ARG A 80 17.93 5.06 22.14
N LEU A 81 16.65 4.76 22.39
CA LEU A 81 15.80 4.10 21.39
C LEU A 81 15.65 4.95 20.12
N LEU A 82 15.39 6.25 20.28
CA LEU A 82 15.26 7.16 19.16
C LEU A 82 16.58 7.28 18.38
N ALA A 83 17.71 7.38 19.09
CA ALA A 83 19.05 7.42 18.48
C ALA A 83 19.40 6.12 17.73
N ALA A 84 18.89 4.97 18.19
CA ALA A 84 19.03 3.68 17.52
C ALA A 84 18.10 3.52 16.30
N GLY A 85 17.20 4.48 16.05
CA GLY A 85 16.31 4.46 14.89
C GLY A 85 15.02 3.65 15.08
N VAL A 86 14.59 3.43 16.33
CA VAL A 86 13.30 2.77 16.62
C VAL A 86 12.15 3.60 16.05
N SER A 87 11.23 2.95 15.35
CA SER A 87 10.08 3.60 14.73
C SER A 87 8.93 3.83 15.70
N ALA A 88 8.76 2.93 16.68
CA ALA A 88 7.77 3.06 17.73
C ALA A 88 8.11 2.16 18.92
N LEU A 89 7.63 2.55 20.11
CA LEU A 89 7.64 1.74 21.31
C LEU A 89 6.22 1.24 21.61
N GLY A 90 6.05 -0.06 21.76
CA GLY A 90 4.83 -0.72 22.22
C GLY A 90 4.97 -1.17 23.67
N PHE A 91 4.15 -0.61 24.54
CA PHE A 91 4.11 -0.94 25.96
C PHE A 91 2.91 -1.83 26.28
N GLY A 92 3.16 -3.05 26.74
CA GLY A 92 2.13 -3.98 27.20
C GLY A 92 1.72 -3.70 28.62
N VAL A 93 0.49 -3.24 28.83
CA VAL A 93 -0.08 -3.19 30.19
C VAL A 93 -0.36 -4.63 30.62
N THR A 94 0.34 -5.08 31.66
CA THR A 94 0.32 -6.46 32.13
C THR A 94 0.07 -6.47 33.63
N PRO A 95 -1.20 -6.58 34.06
CA PRO A 95 -1.51 -6.75 35.48
C PRO A 95 -0.88 -8.05 36.01
N PRO A 96 -0.29 -8.07 37.21
CA PRO A 96 -0.24 -6.97 38.20
C PRO A 96 0.98 -6.03 38.07
N MET A 97 1.87 -6.24 37.11
CA MET A 97 3.15 -5.51 37.04
C MET A 97 2.98 -4.05 36.62
N HIS A 98 2.16 -3.81 35.59
CA HIS A 98 1.79 -2.47 35.13
C HIS A 98 0.31 -2.47 34.77
N GLU A 99 -0.52 -1.90 35.64
CA GLU A 99 -1.97 -1.74 35.41
C GLU A 99 -2.29 -0.66 34.38
N ALA A 100 -1.38 0.30 34.23
CA ALA A 100 -1.47 1.40 33.27
C ALA A 100 -0.07 1.73 32.71
N LEU A 101 -0.05 2.52 31.64
CA LEU A 101 1.18 3.08 31.09
C LEU A 101 1.82 4.05 32.12
N PRO A 102 3.10 3.88 32.51
CA PRO A 102 3.77 4.81 33.42
C PRO A 102 3.87 6.22 32.85
N ASP A 103 3.41 7.22 33.62
CA ASP A 103 3.49 8.64 33.24
C ASP A 103 4.90 9.11 32.89
N PRO A 104 5.96 8.71 33.63
CA PRO A 104 7.33 9.02 33.25
C PRO A 104 7.71 8.62 31.82
N LEU A 105 7.24 7.45 31.37
CA LEU A 105 7.52 6.93 30.03
C LEU A 105 6.70 7.67 28.97
N ARG A 106 5.43 7.96 29.27
CA ARG A 106 4.57 8.80 28.42
C ARG A 106 5.22 10.16 28.17
N GLU A 107 5.59 10.87 29.24
CA GLU A 107 6.19 12.19 29.16
C GLU A 107 7.51 12.20 28.38
N ALA A 108 8.36 11.19 28.59
CA ALA A 108 9.60 11.04 27.83
C ALA A 108 9.32 10.85 26.33
N CYS A 109 8.38 9.97 25.97
CA CYS A 109 8.00 9.75 24.56
C CYS A 109 7.41 11.01 23.91
N VAL A 110 6.57 11.77 24.63
CA VAL A 110 6.03 13.06 24.15
C VAL A 110 7.17 14.06 23.89
N ARG A 111 8.10 14.18 24.84
CA ARG A 111 9.24 15.11 24.76
C ARG A 111 10.11 14.82 23.55
N HIS A 112 10.46 13.56 23.32
CA HIS A 112 11.35 13.13 22.23
C HIS A 112 10.63 12.88 20.91
N GLY A 113 9.29 12.78 20.92
CA GLY A 113 8.49 12.48 19.73
C GLY A 113 8.62 11.03 19.25
N LEU A 114 8.92 10.10 20.15
CA LEU A 114 8.92 8.67 19.86
C LEU A 114 7.48 8.15 19.92
N PRO A 115 6.90 7.61 18.83
CA PRO A 115 5.54 7.09 18.86
C PRO A 115 5.38 5.98 19.90
N LEU A 116 4.41 6.15 20.79
CA LEU A 116 4.12 5.20 21.86
C LEU A 116 2.77 4.53 21.63
N LEU A 117 2.77 3.21 21.72
CA LEU A 117 1.61 2.36 21.56
C LEU A 117 1.32 1.66 22.89
N VAL A 118 0.06 1.62 23.31
CA VAL A 118 -0.40 0.83 24.45
C VAL A 118 -1.03 -0.45 23.94
N ILE A 119 -0.53 -1.57 24.44
CA ILE A 119 -0.95 -2.91 24.04
C ILE A 119 -1.77 -3.50 25.20
N PRO A 120 -3.05 -3.86 24.98
CA PRO A 120 -3.90 -4.36 26.05
C PRO A 120 -3.48 -5.78 26.46
N PRO A 121 -3.82 -6.24 27.69
CA PRO A 121 -3.35 -7.51 28.23
C PRO A 121 -3.79 -8.73 27.39
N ARG A 122 -4.90 -8.59 26.67
CA ARG A 122 -5.47 -9.63 25.80
C ARG A 122 -4.68 -9.85 24.50
N THR A 123 -3.81 -8.91 24.12
CA THR A 123 -3.06 -8.96 22.87
C THR A 123 -1.64 -9.42 23.17
N PRO A 124 -1.28 -10.69 22.87
CA PRO A 124 0.08 -11.15 23.08
C PRO A 124 1.04 -10.45 22.10
N PHE A 125 2.26 -10.13 22.54
CA PHE A 125 3.26 -9.52 21.66
C PHE A 125 3.58 -10.35 20.41
N LEU A 126 3.47 -11.68 20.51
CA LEU A 126 3.59 -12.57 19.35
C LEU A 126 2.55 -12.28 18.25
N ALA A 127 1.33 -11.87 18.62
CA ALA A 127 0.31 -11.48 17.63
C ALA A 127 0.73 -10.22 16.88
N ILE A 128 1.34 -9.26 17.57
CA ILE A 128 1.86 -8.03 16.95
C ILE A 128 3.04 -8.35 16.03
N SER A 129 4.02 -9.13 16.51
CA SER A 129 5.16 -9.55 15.68
C SER A 129 4.71 -10.32 14.43
N ARG A 130 3.69 -11.19 14.56
CA ARG A 130 3.10 -11.89 13.43
C ARG A 130 2.39 -10.94 12.47
N ALA A 131 1.60 -9.99 12.97
CA ALA A 131 0.90 -9.02 12.14
C ALA A 131 1.88 -8.15 11.33
N VAL A 132 2.98 -7.71 11.94
CA VAL A 132 4.07 -7.00 11.24
C VAL A 132 4.67 -7.87 10.13
N ALA A 133 5.01 -9.12 10.43
CA ALA A 133 5.57 -10.05 9.44
C ALA A 133 4.61 -10.30 8.26
N VAL A 134 3.31 -10.49 8.54
CA VAL A 134 2.27 -10.65 7.52
C VAL A 134 2.13 -9.38 6.68
N ALA A 135 2.07 -8.21 7.31
CA ALA A 135 1.96 -6.93 6.60
C ALA A 135 3.14 -6.71 5.64
N ILE A 136 4.36 -7.04 6.07
CA ILE A 136 5.58 -6.95 5.25
C ILE A 136 5.52 -7.94 4.07
N SER A 137 5.12 -9.20 4.33
CA SER A 137 4.96 -10.22 3.29
C SER A 137 3.92 -9.78 2.25
N ASP A 138 2.78 -9.27 2.69
CA ASP A 138 1.72 -8.80 1.81
C ASP A 138 2.15 -7.58 1.00
N ALA A 139 2.90 -6.65 1.60
CA ALA A 139 3.45 -5.51 0.88
C ALA A 139 4.43 -5.95 -0.21
N ALA A 140 5.33 -6.90 0.10
CA ALA A 140 6.25 -7.47 -0.87
C ALA A 140 5.51 -8.20 -2.00
N GLN A 141 4.45 -8.94 -1.67
CA GLN A 141 3.65 -9.64 -2.67
C GLN A 141 2.89 -8.67 -3.58
N ARG A 142 2.29 -7.61 -3.03
CA ARG A 142 1.60 -6.56 -3.81
C ARG A 142 2.55 -5.91 -4.82
N GLU A 143 3.77 -5.59 -4.40
CA GLU A 143 4.75 -4.97 -5.30
C GLU A 143 5.18 -5.94 -6.41
N ARG A 144 5.42 -7.22 -6.08
CA ARG A 144 5.73 -8.25 -7.09
C ARG A 144 4.61 -8.42 -8.10
N SER A 145 3.36 -8.52 -7.64
CA SER A 145 2.18 -8.63 -8.49
C SER A 145 2.04 -7.41 -9.41
N ARG A 146 2.21 -6.20 -8.88
CA ARG A 146 2.15 -4.95 -9.66
C ARG A 146 3.18 -4.94 -10.79
N VAL A 147 4.42 -5.34 -10.50
CA VAL A 147 5.48 -5.41 -11.52
C VAL A 147 5.18 -6.50 -12.56
N ALA A 148 4.66 -7.65 -12.14
CA ALA A 148 4.28 -8.73 -13.04
C ALA A 148 3.14 -8.30 -13.99
N GLU A 149 2.09 -7.69 -13.47
CA GLU A 149 0.98 -7.14 -14.26
C GLU A 149 1.45 -6.07 -15.26
N ALA A 150 2.35 -5.19 -14.83
CA ALA A 150 2.93 -4.18 -15.71
C ALA A 150 3.71 -4.83 -16.87
N ARG A 151 4.53 -5.84 -16.58
CA ARG A 151 5.28 -6.60 -17.59
C ARG A 151 4.36 -7.33 -18.55
N GLU A 152 3.38 -8.06 -18.04
CA GLU A 152 2.42 -8.80 -18.87
C GLU A 152 1.67 -7.85 -19.81
N ALA A 153 1.24 -6.70 -19.30
CA ALA A 153 0.53 -5.73 -20.11
C ALA A 153 1.41 -5.06 -21.17
N LEU A 154 2.72 -4.90 -20.92
CA LEU A 154 3.67 -4.46 -21.95
C LEU A 154 3.88 -5.53 -23.02
N THR A 155 4.05 -6.80 -22.61
CA THR A 155 4.17 -7.92 -23.55
C THR A 155 2.93 -8.05 -24.42
N ARG A 156 1.74 -7.90 -23.86
CA ARG A 156 0.47 -7.92 -24.59
C ARG A 156 0.38 -6.79 -25.62
N SER A 157 0.68 -5.55 -25.20
CA SER A 157 0.69 -4.40 -26.11
C SER A 157 1.78 -4.49 -27.19
N ALA A 158 2.89 -5.18 -26.94
CA ALA A 158 3.90 -5.45 -27.96
C ALA A 158 3.38 -6.44 -29.02
N GLY A 159 2.64 -7.48 -28.60
CA GLY A 159 1.98 -8.44 -29.50
C GLY A 159 0.87 -7.81 -30.36
N GLU A 160 0.16 -6.81 -29.83
CA GLU A 160 -0.83 -6.00 -30.58
C GLU A 160 -0.18 -5.02 -31.58
N GLY A 161 1.14 -4.82 -31.50
CA GLY A 161 1.93 -3.98 -32.39
C GLY A 161 2.38 -2.64 -31.79
N LEU A 162 3.35 -2.01 -32.46
CA LEU A 162 4.03 -0.77 -32.02
C LEU A 162 3.07 0.39 -31.65
N GLY A 163 1.90 0.45 -32.30
CA GLY A 163 0.85 1.44 -32.03
C GLY A 163 0.23 1.31 -30.63
N ALA A 164 -0.05 0.09 -30.19
CA ALA A 164 -0.62 -0.18 -28.87
C ALA A 164 0.41 0.09 -27.77
N LEU A 165 1.65 -0.35 -27.98
CA LEU A 165 2.76 -0.14 -27.04
C LEU A 165 3.07 1.35 -26.83
N ALA A 166 3.13 2.15 -27.89
CA ALA A 166 3.37 3.60 -27.81
C ALA A 166 2.27 4.34 -27.01
N ARG A 167 0.99 3.98 -27.23
CA ARG A 167 -0.12 4.56 -26.46
C ARG A 167 -0.04 4.21 -24.98
N ARG A 168 0.31 2.96 -24.66
CA ARG A 168 0.42 2.48 -23.27
C ARG A 168 1.58 3.14 -22.52
N LEU A 169 2.75 3.22 -23.15
CA LEU A 169 3.94 3.85 -22.57
C LEU A 169 3.88 5.38 -22.57
N ARG A 170 2.93 5.97 -23.30
CA ARG A 170 2.83 7.42 -23.52
C ARG A 170 4.11 8.03 -24.10
N CYS A 171 4.79 7.28 -24.96
CA CYS A 171 6.00 7.71 -25.66
C CYS A 171 6.02 7.13 -27.08
N TRP A 172 6.94 7.62 -27.91
CA TRP A 172 7.19 7.00 -29.21
C TRP A 172 8.01 5.71 -29.03
N VAL A 173 7.75 4.73 -29.89
CA VAL A 173 8.42 3.42 -29.87
C VAL A 173 8.91 3.10 -31.27
N ALA A 174 10.08 2.49 -31.39
CA ALA A 174 10.62 2.01 -32.65
C ALA A 174 11.08 0.56 -32.55
N LEU A 175 10.88 -0.21 -33.62
CA LEU A 175 11.51 -1.49 -33.86
C LEU A 175 12.78 -1.23 -34.66
N VAL A 176 13.92 -1.71 -34.16
CA VAL A 176 15.24 -1.53 -34.77
C VAL A 176 15.72 -2.89 -35.28
N GLY A 177 16.17 -2.94 -36.53
CA GLY A 177 16.72 -4.15 -37.15
C GLY A 177 18.17 -4.42 -36.71
N ALA A 178 18.74 -5.52 -37.16
CA ALA A 178 20.13 -5.89 -36.85
C ALA A 178 21.15 -4.86 -37.35
N ASP A 179 20.86 -4.20 -38.48
CA ASP A 179 21.67 -3.10 -39.05
C ASP A 179 21.48 -1.78 -38.32
N ASP A 180 20.85 -1.81 -37.13
CA ASP A 180 20.72 -0.65 -36.28
C ASP A 180 19.83 0.46 -36.91
N ALA A 181 19.08 0.12 -37.97
CA ALA A 181 18.14 0.97 -38.67
C ALA A 181 16.69 0.76 -38.15
N PRO A 182 15.89 1.84 -37.96
CA PRO A 182 14.50 1.69 -37.56
C PRO A 182 13.68 1.04 -38.67
N VAL A 183 13.16 -0.16 -38.41
CA VAL A 183 12.29 -0.93 -39.31
C VAL A 183 10.87 -0.38 -39.28
N ALA A 184 10.39 0.01 -38.09
CA ALA A 184 9.06 0.60 -37.92
C ALA A 184 9.03 1.53 -36.70
N THR A 185 8.17 2.56 -36.73
CA THR A 185 8.01 3.52 -35.62
C THR A 185 6.53 3.82 -35.35
N SER A 186 6.21 4.05 -34.08
CA SER A 186 4.92 4.59 -33.64
C SER A 186 5.14 5.82 -32.76
N PRO A 187 4.56 7.00 -33.09
CA PRO A 187 3.79 7.28 -34.30
C PRO A 187 4.63 7.12 -35.59
N PRO A 188 3.99 6.93 -36.76
CA PRO A 188 4.69 6.83 -38.03
C PRO A 188 5.61 8.05 -38.25
N ARG A 189 6.80 7.82 -38.81
CA ARG A 189 7.83 8.86 -39.09
C ARG A 189 8.45 9.54 -37.85
N ALA A 190 8.26 9.02 -36.64
CA ALA A 190 8.90 9.56 -35.43
C ALA A 190 10.44 9.64 -35.53
N HIS A 191 11.08 8.74 -36.28
CA HIS A 191 12.52 8.75 -36.54
C HIS A 191 13.01 9.99 -37.31
N ARG A 192 12.15 10.67 -38.09
CA ARG A 192 12.54 11.87 -38.87
C ARG A 192 12.67 13.13 -38.02
N CYS A 193 12.08 13.14 -36.83
CA CYS A 193 12.08 14.31 -35.95
C CYS A 193 13.38 14.42 -35.11
N ARG A 194 14.29 13.45 -35.15
CA ARG A 194 15.58 13.50 -34.44
C ARG A 194 16.74 13.01 -35.31
N PRO A 195 17.72 13.86 -35.68
CA PRO A 195 18.92 13.45 -36.42
C PRO A 195 19.82 12.47 -35.64
N ASN A 196 19.65 12.37 -34.31
CA ASN A 196 20.44 11.48 -33.45
C ASN A 196 19.56 10.81 -32.40
N TRP A 197 18.69 9.89 -32.84
CA TRP A 197 17.79 9.15 -31.95
C TRP A 197 18.54 8.23 -30.96
N ARG A 198 19.80 7.88 -31.25
CA ARG A 198 20.68 7.06 -30.38
C ARG A 198 21.15 7.78 -29.11
N ARG A 199 21.17 9.12 -29.08
CA ARG A 199 21.53 9.93 -27.89
C ARG A 199 20.36 10.26 -26.96
N CYS A 200 19.21 9.61 -27.13
CA CYS A 200 18.08 9.78 -26.20
C CYS A 200 18.26 8.89 -24.97
N SER A 201 18.86 9.43 -23.90
CA SER A 201 18.85 8.79 -22.59
C SER A 201 17.41 8.58 -22.07
N PRO A 202 17.16 7.58 -21.19
CA PRO A 202 15.88 7.44 -20.51
C PRO A 202 15.65 8.67 -19.61
N GLY A 203 14.91 9.67 -20.10
CA GLY A 203 14.74 10.95 -19.39
C GLY A 203 14.55 12.17 -20.29
N CYS A 204 14.81 12.08 -21.60
CA CYS A 204 14.70 13.22 -22.52
C CYS A 204 13.27 13.75 -22.76
N GLY A 205 12.24 13.13 -22.17
CA GLY A 205 10.82 13.47 -22.36
C GLY A 205 10.37 14.81 -21.75
N ARG A 206 11.26 15.58 -21.09
CA ARG A 206 10.91 16.88 -20.47
C ARG A 206 11.78 18.07 -20.91
N ALA A 207 12.59 17.94 -21.96
CA ALA A 207 13.38 19.07 -22.45
C ALA A 207 12.49 20.07 -23.22
N ARG A 208 12.39 21.29 -22.69
CA ARG A 208 11.57 22.45 -23.13
C ARG A 208 11.93 23.03 -24.52
N GLY A 209 12.53 22.26 -25.43
CA GLY A 209 12.82 22.65 -26.81
C GLY A 209 12.00 21.90 -27.87
N CYS A 210 11.15 20.95 -27.46
CA CYS A 210 10.34 20.13 -28.36
C CYS A 210 9.01 20.82 -28.74
N ALA A 211 9.07 21.97 -29.41
CA ALA A 211 7.89 22.55 -30.06
C ALA A 211 7.61 21.87 -31.40
N ALA A 212 7.41 20.54 -31.40
CA ALA A 212 6.46 19.96 -32.33
C ALA A 212 5.13 20.03 -31.60
N ARG A 213 4.21 20.90 -32.05
CA ARG A 213 2.80 20.88 -31.60
C ARG A 213 2.40 19.40 -31.51
N PRO A 214 1.83 18.92 -30.40
CA PRO A 214 1.27 17.58 -30.40
C PRO A 214 0.27 17.59 -31.56
N ALA A 215 0.59 16.86 -32.64
CA ALA A 215 -0.44 16.36 -33.51
C ALA A 215 -1.34 15.61 -32.54
N SER A 216 -2.50 16.22 -32.28
CA SER A 216 -3.46 15.80 -31.27
C SER A 216 -3.50 14.28 -31.27
N TRP A 217 -3.22 13.67 -30.11
CA TRP A 217 -3.53 12.28 -29.91
C TRP A 217 -4.96 12.10 -30.41
N PRO A 218 -5.25 11.20 -31.38
CA PRO A 218 -6.61 10.98 -31.78
C PRO A 218 -7.35 10.47 -30.54
N THR A 219 -8.11 11.37 -29.93
CA THR A 219 -9.08 11.03 -28.90
C THR A 219 -9.97 9.97 -29.52
N ALA A 220 -10.11 8.82 -28.85
CA ALA A 220 -11.04 7.79 -29.30
C ALA A 220 -12.39 8.46 -29.63
N PRO A 221 -13.02 8.13 -30.76
CA PRO A 221 -14.33 8.70 -31.06
C PRO A 221 -15.28 8.33 -29.93
N SER A 222 -15.88 9.36 -29.32
CA SER A 222 -17.03 9.22 -28.44
C SER A 222 -18.06 8.32 -29.13
N PRO A 223 -18.65 7.32 -28.46
CA PRO A 223 -19.75 6.58 -29.05
C PRO A 223 -20.91 7.58 -29.20
N SER A 224 -21.10 8.06 -30.43
CA SER A 224 -22.28 8.83 -30.81
C SER A 224 -23.50 8.00 -30.45
N ARG A 225 -24.38 8.53 -29.60
CA ARG A 225 -25.71 7.99 -29.35
C ARG A 225 -26.49 7.99 -30.67
N SER A 226 -26.37 6.91 -31.44
CA SER A 226 -27.35 6.58 -32.47
C SER A 226 -28.62 6.17 -31.76
N ARG A 227 -29.58 7.10 -31.79
CA ARG A 227 -30.94 6.92 -31.33
C ARG A 227 -31.57 5.82 -32.19
N CYS A 228 -31.55 4.57 -31.70
CA CYS A 228 -32.27 3.45 -32.30
C CYS A 228 -33.78 3.63 -32.08
N THR A 229 -34.42 4.42 -32.95
CA THR A 229 -35.87 4.38 -33.14
C THR A 229 -36.21 3.19 -34.02
N ARG A 230 -36.47 2.03 -33.42
CA ARG A 230 -37.22 0.92 -34.03
C ARG A 230 -37.83 0.04 -32.93
N ARG A 231 -39.08 0.37 -32.58
CA ARG A 231 -40.11 -0.52 -32.00
C ARG A 231 -40.66 -1.33 -33.20
N PRO A 232 -40.91 -2.66 -33.16
CA PRO A 232 -42.06 -3.28 -32.47
C PRO A 232 -41.84 -4.79 -32.14
N PRO A 233 -42.87 -5.65 -31.91
CA PRO A 233 -44.13 -5.48 -31.18
C PRO A 233 -44.19 -6.36 -29.90
N ARG A 234 -45.13 -6.01 -29.01
CA ARG A 234 -45.52 -6.83 -27.86
C ARG A 234 -46.19 -8.12 -28.36
N ARG A 235 -45.66 -9.29 -27.97
CA ARG A 235 -46.41 -10.54 -27.95
C ARG A 235 -46.84 -10.82 -26.52
N SER A 236 -48.15 -10.81 -26.32
CA SER A 236 -48.84 -11.33 -25.16
C SER A 236 -48.72 -12.85 -25.13
N CYS A 237 -48.16 -13.42 -24.06
CA CYS A 237 -48.40 -14.80 -23.70
C CYS A 237 -49.44 -14.81 -22.59
N SER A 238 -50.68 -15.08 -22.96
CA SER A 238 -51.73 -15.57 -22.08
C SER A 238 -51.39 -17.00 -21.68
N TRP A 239 -51.40 -17.29 -20.39
CA TRP A 239 -51.62 -18.66 -19.92
C TRP A 239 -52.72 -18.62 -18.88
N SER A 240 -53.80 -19.31 -19.21
CA SER A 240 -55.01 -19.46 -18.40
C SER A 240 -55.00 -20.85 -17.78
N GLY A 241 -55.39 -20.90 -16.50
CA GLY A 241 -55.90 -22.07 -15.81
C GLY A 241 -54.85 -22.90 -15.06
N ALA A 242 -55.16 -23.55 -13.95
CA ALA A 242 -56.31 -23.52 -13.05
C ALA A 242 -55.92 -24.33 -11.80
N GLY A 243 -56.56 -24.05 -10.66
CA GLY A 243 -56.57 -24.90 -9.46
C GLY A 243 -55.48 -24.59 -8.41
N SER A 244 -55.69 -24.62 -7.10
CA SER A 244 -56.85 -24.55 -6.19
C SER A 244 -56.30 -24.87 -4.79
N GLY A 245 -56.57 -24.04 -3.78
CA GLY A 245 -56.31 -24.31 -2.34
C GLY A 245 -54.83 -24.26 -1.93
N SER A 246 -54.41 -23.76 -0.78
CA SER A 246 -55.02 -23.23 0.44
C SER A 246 -53.91 -22.46 1.21
N THR A 247 -54.30 -21.52 2.07
CA THR A 247 -53.41 -20.62 2.86
C THR A 247 -53.44 -21.03 4.36
N PRO A 248 -52.60 -20.46 5.26
CA PRO A 248 -51.22 -20.81 5.65
C PRO A 248 -51.20 -21.23 7.16
N PRO A 249 -50.20 -21.01 8.08
CA PRO A 249 -49.16 -19.96 8.28
C PRO A 249 -47.73 -20.58 8.38
N SER A 250 -46.57 -19.93 8.59
CA SER A 250 -46.13 -18.70 9.24
C SER A 250 -44.72 -18.33 8.74
N ALA A 251 -44.40 -17.03 8.69
CA ALA A 251 -43.06 -16.45 8.47
C ALA A 251 -42.60 -15.78 9.79
N PRO A 252 -41.35 -15.29 9.97
CA PRO A 252 -40.30 -15.05 8.97
C PRO A 252 -38.86 -15.43 9.37
N SER A 253 -38.00 -15.75 8.40
CA SER A 253 -36.55 -15.66 8.55
C SER A 253 -35.87 -15.13 7.27
N SER A 254 -34.85 -14.30 7.51
CA SER A 254 -33.70 -13.96 6.65
C SER A 254 -33.93 -13.47 5.21
N ARG A 255 -34.12 -12.14 5.08
CA ARG A 255 -33.57 -11.39 3.93
C ARG A 255 -32.11 -11.10 4.20
N TRP A 256 -31.17 -11.60 3.39
CA TRP A 256 -29.96 -10.88 2.94
C TRP A 256 -29.36 -11.66 1.78
N ALA A 257 -29.61 -11.23 0.54
CA ALA A 257 -28.78 -11.58 -0.60
C ALA A 257 -28.82 -10.49 -1.67
N ARG A 258 -27.62 -10.24 -2.20
CA ARG A 258 -27.23 -9.53 -3.42
C ARG A 258 -26.80 -8.07 -3.26
N ARG A 259 -25.52 -7.83 -3.57
CA ARG A 259 -25.10 -6.97 -4.68
C ARG A 259 -23.72 -7.42 -5.18
N CYS A 260 -23.72 -8.11 -6.32
CA CYS A 260 -22.57 -8.20 -7.21
C CYS A 260 -22.40 -6.85 -7.91
N TRP A 261 -21.18 -6.33 -7.93
CA TRP A 261 -20.82 -5.14 -8.68
C TRP A 261 -20.60 -5.46 -10.17
N ALA A 262 -21.04 -4.52 -10.99
CA ALA A 262 -20.72 -4.38 -12.42
C ALA A 262 -19.57 -3.38 -12.58
#